data_AF-A0A6H9TW41-F1
#
_entry.id   AF-A0A6H9TW41-F1
#
_cell.length_a   1.000
_cell.length_b   1.000
_cell.length_c   1.000
_cell.angle_alpha   90.00
_cell.angle_beta   90.00
_cell.angle_gamma   90.00
#
_symmetry.space_group_name_H-M   'P 1'
#
loop_
_entity.id
_entity.type
_entity.pdbx_description
1 polymer ?
#
loop_
_entity_poly.entity_id
_entity_poly.type
_entity_poly.pdbx_seq_one_letter_code
_entity_poly.pdbx_strand_id
1 'polypeptide(L)'
;LLGLDRYLGMHFFTNEAGGNAMLYLNLIWAWGHPEVYILILPAFGIFSEVIATFSKKPLFGYKTMVYATCAIMVLSFLVWLHHFFTMGSGANVNAFFGIMTMIIAIPTGVKVFNWLFTMYRGRIEFTTPVLWTIGFMVTFTLGGMTGVMMAIPGADFVLHNSLFLIAHFHNVIIGGVLFGYLAGFNYWFPKAFGFKLNEKLGKAAFWFWQVGFYVAFVPLYVLGFMGMTRRLNHYDNPAWHPWLLVAAFGAVLIAIGIACQLLQLVVSIRNRNLPAYRDTTGDPWGGRTLEWATSSPPADYNFAVIPQVRTLDAYADMKARGDGRPNPAAIRDIHMPSNTCAGLVVAIFSLVLGFALVWHIWWMAIGGLVGIVATLVIYSSRDNDGYYIPATKVRKIEEKQPAARVATRVDDVELEAN
;
A
#
# COMPACT_ATOMS: atom_id res chain seq x y z
N LEU A 1 -17.03 19.57 -12.62
CA LEU A 1 -18.38 19.98 -12.17
C LEU A 1 -18.30 21.02 -11.05
N LEU A 2 -17.82 20.70 -9.84
CA LEU A 2 -17.78 21.68 -8.74
C LEU A 2 -16.92 22.92 -9.08
N GLY A 3 -15.82 22.74 -9.80
CA GLY A 3 -15.05 23.87 -10.33
C GLY A 3 -15.85 24.74 -11.30
N LEU A 4 -16.73 24.17 -12.13
CA LEU A 4 -17.56 24.94 -13.07
C LEU A 4 -18.63 25.75 -12.32
N ASP A 5 -19.24 25.19 -11.27
CA ASP A 5 -20.16 25.94 -10.40
C ASP A 5 -19.44 27.15 -9.78
N ARG A 6 -18.19 26.99 -9.35
CA ARG A 6 -17.41 28.06 -8.69
C ARG A 6 -16.89 29.14 -9.64
N TYR A 7 -16.55 28.79 -10.89
CA TYR A 7 -15.87 29.71 -11.81
C TYR A 7 -16.78 30.28 -12.89
N LEU A 8 -17.75 29.50 -13.38
CA LEU A 8 -18.56 29.83 -14.55
C LEU A 8 -20.03 30.05 -14.19
N GLY A 9 -20.38 30.06 -12.90
CA GLY A 9 -21.76 30.23 -12.45
C GLY A 9 -22.68 29.10 -12.91
N MET A 10 -22.15 27.90 -13.11
CA MET A 10 -22.98 26.72 -13.39
C MET A 10 -23.73 26.29 -12.12
N HIS A 11 -24.80 25.50 -12.30
CA HIS A 11 -25.74 25.15 -11.24
C HIS A 11 -25.88 23.64 -11.08
N PHE A 12 -24.78 22.89 -11.05
CA PHE A 12 -24.84 21.43 -10.87
C PHE A 12 -25.25 21.06 -9.43
N PHE A 13 -24.65 21.70 -8.43
CA PHE A 13 -24.80 21.34 -7.01
C PHE A 13 -25.35 22.47 -6.14
N THR A 14 -25.70 23.62 -6.74
CA THR A 14 -26.27 24.77 -6.03
C THR A 14 -27.67 24.50 -5.51
N ASN A 15 -28.11 25.21 -4.46
CA ASN A 15 -29.49 25.13 -3.97
C ASN A 15 -30.48 25.86 -4.89
N GLU A 16 -29.97 26.84 -5.66
CA GLU A 16 -30.74 27.64 -6.59
C GLU A 16 -30.65 27.08 -8.02
N ALA A 17 -31.51 27.59 -8.90
CA ALA A 17 -31.52 27.29 -10.34
C ALA A 17 -31.60 25.80 -10.71
N GLY A 18 -32.20 24.97 -9.84
CA GLY A 18 -32.45 23.55 -10.09
C GLY A 18 -31.27 22.61 -9.80
N GLY A 19 -30.19 23.09 -9.19
CA GLY A 19 -29.06 22.25 -8.78
C GLY A 19 -29.41 21.25 -7.67
N ASN A 20 -28.57 20.23 -7.50
CA ASN A 20 -28.78 19.18 -6.50
C ASN A 20 -27.50 18.86 -5.73
N ALA A 21 -27.42 19.29 -4.47
CA ALA A 21 -26.28 19.03 -3.60
C ALA A 21 -26.04 17.52 -3.32
N MET A 22 -27.10 16.70 -3.30
CA MET A 22 -26.98 15.25 -3.07
C MET A 22 -26.31 14.54 -4.26
N LEU A 23 -26.38 15.11 -5.47
CA LEU A 23 -25.69 14.56 -6.62
C LEU A 23 -24.17 14.57 -6.42
N TYR A 24 -23.63 15.61 -5.80
CA TYR A 24 -22.20 15.67 -5.47
C TYR A 24 -21.80 14.52 -4.55
N LEU A 25 -22.58 14.28 -3.49
CA LEU A 25 -22.32 13.23 -2.51
C LEU A 25 -22.36 11.84 -3.16
N ASN A 26 -23.30 11.61 -4.07
CA ASN A 26 -23.33 10.38 -4.85
C ASN A 26 -22.08 10.22 -5.73
N LEU A 27 -21.70 11.25 -6.49
CA LEU A 27 -20.57 11.19 -7.42
C LEU A 27 -19.22 11.04 -6.70
N ILE A 28 -19.01 11.79 -5.61
CA ILE A 28 -17.74 11.74 -4.88
C ILE A 28 -17.55 10.37 -4.21
N TRP A 29 -18.61 9.75 -3.69
CA TRP A 29 -18.50 8.43 -3.05
C TRP A 29 -18.43 7.30 -4.07
N ALA A 30 -19.06 7.44 -5.24
CA ALA A 30 -18.88 6.51 -6.36
C ALA A 30 -17.40 6.38 -6.77
N TRP A 31 -16.59 7.42 -6.56
CA TRP A 31 -15.13 7.35 -6.66
C TRP A 31 -14.45 6.97 -5.33
N GLY A 32 -14.87 7.60 -4.22
CA GLY A 32 -14.16 7.55 -2.94
C GLY A 32 -14.18 6.17 -2.28
N HIS A 33 -15.23 5.36 -2.50
CA HIS A 33 -15.22 4.00 -1.98
C HIS A 33 -14.33 3.05 -2.78
N PRO A 34 -14.33 3.06 -4.13
CA PRO A 34 -13.27 2.39 -4.89
C PRO A 34 -11.85 2.84 -4.49
N GLU A 35 -11.63 4.12 -4.19
CA GLU A 35 -10.32 4.64 -3.77
C GLU A 35 -9.78 3.92 -2.54
N VAL A 36 -10.60 3.65 -1.51
CA VAL A 36 -10.10 2.93 -0.32
C VAL A 36 -9.61 1.51 -0.66
N TYR A 37 -10.14 0.88 -1.71
CA TYR A 37 -9.61 -0.39 -2.20
C TYR A 37 -8.34 -0.24 -3.03
N ILE A 38 -8.19 0.86 -3.78
CA ILE A 38 -6.93 1.20 -4.46
C ILE A 38 -5.78 1.30 -3.45
N LEU A 39 -6.05 1.77 -2.23
CA LEU A 39 -5.06 1.84 -1.14
C LEU A 39 -4.75 0.45 -0.55
N ILE A 40 -5.78 -0.37 -0.25
CA ILE A 40 -5.58 -1.63 0.50
C ILE A 40 -5.11 -2.79 -0.38
N LEU A 41 -5.48 -2.85 -1.66
CA LEU A 41 -5.14 -3.98 -2.53
C LEU A 41 -3.62 -4.15 -2.74
N PRO A 42 -2.83 -3.07 -2.96
CA PRO A 42 -1.37 -3.17 -2.96
C PRO A 42 -0.83 -3.67 -1.62
N ALA A 43 -1.32 -3.14 -0.49
CA ALA A 43 -0.90 -3.58 0.84
C ALA A 43 -1.16 -5.08 1.06
N PHE A 44 -2.30 -5.61 0.60
CA PHE A 44 -2.58 -7.05 0.59
C PHE A 44 -1.61 -7.87 -0.25
N GLY A 45 -1.14 -7.33 -1.37
CA GLY A 45 -0.05 -7.92 -2.16
C GLY A 45 1.23 -8.02 -1.33
N ILE A 46 1.64 -6.91 -0.69
CA ILE A 46 2.82 -6.86 0.16
C ILE A 46 2.77 -7.90 1.28
N PHE A 47 1.66 -7.98 2.02
CA PHE A 47 1.51 -8.98 3.08
C PHE A 47 1.61 -10.42 2.57
N SER A 48 1.10 -10.68 1.35
CA SER A 48 1.16 -12.01 0.73
C SER A 48 2.61 -12.43 0.46
N GLU A 49 3.42 -11.52 -0.09
CA GLU A 49 4.84 -11.78 -0.39
C GLU A 49 5.69 -11.91 0.87
N VAL A 50 5.48 -11.00 1.84
CA VAL A 50 6.18 -11.04 3.13
C VAL A 50 5.90 -12.36 3.84
N ILE A 51 4.63 -12.76 3.96
CA ILE A 51 4.30 -13.96 4.72
C ILE A 51 4.75 -15.25 4.02
N ALA A 52 4.69 -15.32 2.70
CA ALA A 52 5.22 -16.46 1.94
C ALA A 52 6.75 -16.57 2.08
N THR A 53 7.46 -15.44 1.99
CA THR A 53 8.92 -15.39 2.11
C THR A 53 9.39 -15.82 3.50
N PHE A 54 8.82 -15.23 4.56
CA PHE A 54 9.28 -15.51 5.93
C PHE A 54 8.66 -16.77 6.55
N SER A 55 7.63 -17.37 5.95
CA SER A 55 7.15 -18.72 6.33
C SER A 55 7.89 -19.83 5.57
N LYS A 56 8.77 -19.48 4.62
CA LYS A 56 9.51 -20.39 3.72
C LYS A 56 8.59 -21.35 2.96
N LYS A 57 7.39 -20.91 2.59
CA LYS A 57 6.35 -21.73 1.97
C LYS A 57 5.66 -20.97 0.83
N PRO A 58 5.22 -21.63 -0.25
CA PRO A 58 4.35 -21.00 -1.24
C PRO A 58 3.06 -20.48 -0.57
N LEU A 59 2.50 -19.42 -1.15
CA LEU A 59 1.24 -18.84 -0.71
C LEU A 59 0.11 -19.89 -0.79
N PHE A 60 -0.58 -20.11 0.32
CA PHE A 60 -1.73 -21.00 0.37
C PHE A 60 -2.91 -20.37 -0.41
N GLY A 61 -3.54 -21.15 -1.28
CA GLY A 61 -4.73 -20.69 -2.00
C GLY A 61 -4.45 -19.57 -3.01
N TYR A 62 -3.35 -19.60 -3.77
CA TYR A 62 -3.05 -18.56 -4.77
C TYR A 62 -4.23 -18.23 -5.70
N LYS A 63 -4.89 -19.25 -6.28
CA LYS A 63 -6.07 -19.04 -7.14
C LYS A 63 -7.23 -18.36 -6.39
N THR A 64 -7.49 -18.78 -5.14
CA THR A 64 -8.56 -18.17 -4.33
C THR A 64 -8.23 -16.74 -3.92
N MET A 65 -6.96 -16.42 -3.68
CA MET A 65 -6.50 -15.04 -3.47
C MET A 65 -6.75 -14.15 -4.69
N VAL A 66 -6.44 -14.63 -5.90
CA VAL A 66 -6.66 -13.88 -7.14
C VAL A 66 -8.16 -13.65 -7.36
N TYR A 67 -8.98 -14.70 -7.25
CA TYR A 67 -10.43 -14.55 -7.38
C TYR A 67 -11.04 -13.62 -6.32
N ALA A 68 -10.55 -13.67 -5.08
CA ALA A 68 -10.97 -12.73 -4.04
C ALA A 68 -10.64 -11.28 -4.41
N THR A 69 -9.44 -11.00 -4.93
CA THR A 69 -9.07 -9.66 -5.42
C THR A 69 -9.95 -9.20 -6.58
N CYS A 70 -10.23 -10.07 -7.56
CA CYS A 70 -11.14 -9.76 -8.66
C CYS A 70 -12.58 -9.49 -8.18
N ALA A 71 -13.06 -10.25 -7.19
CA ALA A 71 -14.38 -10.03 -6.60
C ALA A 71 -14.44 -8.66 -5.88
N ILE A 72 -13.41 -8.30 -5.11
CA ILE A 72 -13.30 -6.98 -4.47
C ILE A 72 -13.33 -5.87 -5.53
N MET A 73 -12.58 -6.02 -6.62
CA MET A 73 -12.55 -5.06 -7.71
C MET A 73 -13.96 -4.80 -8.27
N VAL A 74 -14.73 -5.84 -8.61
CA VAL A 74 -16.09 -5.68 -9.16
C VAL A 74 -17.04 -5.11 -8.11
N LEU A 75 -17.03 -5.67 -6.90
CA LEU A 75 -17.95 -5.27 -5.84
C LEU A 75 -17.69 -3.85 -5.33
N SER A 76 -16.46 -3.34 -5.43
CA SER A 76 -16.11 -1.97 -5.01
C SER A 76 -16.94 -0.89 -5.69
N PHE A 77 -17.44 -1.17 -6.89
CA PHE A 77 -18.32 -0.28 -7.66
C PHE A 77 -19.80 -0.47 -7.35
N LEU A 78 -20.19 -1.28 -6.36
CA LEU A 78 -21.59 -1.61 -6.06
C LEU A 78 -22.02 -1.26 -4.62
N VAL A 79 -21.19 -0.51 -3.89
CA VAL A 79 -21.36 -0.34 -2.43
C VAL A 79 -21.27 1.11 -1.95
N TRP A 80 -20.95 2.07 -2.81
CA TRP A 80 -20.62 3.44 -2.41
C TRP A 80 -21.73 4.18 -1.63
N LEU A 81 -23.00 3.80 -1.80
CA LEU A 81 -24.12 4.43 -1.10
C LEU A 81 -24.06 4.25 0.42
N HIS A 82 -23.35 3.25 0.95
CA HIS A 82 -23.24 3.07 2.39
C HIS A 82 -22.60 4.26 3.12
N HIS A 83 -21.92 5.16 2.41
CA HIS A 83 -21.37 6.39 3.00
C HIS A 83 -22.44 7.44 3.32
N PHE A 84 -23.68 7.22 2.91
CA PHE A 84 -24.75 8.19 3.04
C PHE A 84 -26.14 7.55 3.22
N PHE A 85 -26.23 6.43 3.95
CA PHE A 85 -27.52 5.82 4.31
C PHE A 85 -28.50 6.80 4.97
N THR A 86 -27.98 7.79 5.69
CA THR A 86 -28.72 8.83 6.42
C THR A 86 -29.32 9.93 5.53
N MET A 87 -29.08 9.94 4.21
CA MET A 87 -29.60 10.97 3.30
C MET A 87 -31.00 10.67 2.73
N GLY A 88 -31.75 9.76 3.35
CA GLY A 88 -33.17 9.56 3.05
C GLY A 88 -33.47 8.74 1.80
N SER A 89 -32.52 7.91 1.34
CA SER A 89 -32.81 6.90 0.31
C SER A 89 -33.86 5.90 0.79
N GLY A 90 -34.65 5.36 -0.14
CA GLY A 90 -35.69 4.37 0.19
C GLY A 90 -35.13 3.10 0.84
N ALA A 91 -35.95 2.42 1.65
CA ALA A 91 -35.53 1.25 2.43
C ALA A 91 -34.92 0.14 1.56
N ASN A 92 -35.48 -0.12 0.37
CA ASN A 92 -34.97 -1.12 -0.56
C ASN A 92 -33.54 -0.79 -1.06
N VAL A 93 -33.26 0.49 -1.30
CA VAL A 93 -31.94 0.95 -1.75
C VAL A 93 -30.92 0.77 -0.62
N ASN A 94 -31.26 1.21 0.59
CA ASN A 94 -30.40 1.02 1.76
C ASN A 94 -30.12 -0.46 2.04
N ALA A 95 -31.15 -1.32 1.92
CA ALA A 95 -31.01 -2.76 2.09
C ALA A 95 -30.08 -3.38 1.04
N PHE A 96 -30.25 -3.03 -0.24
CA PHE A 96 -29.38 -3.52 -1.32
C PHE A 96 -27.92 -3.17 -1.06
N PHE A 97 -27.62 -1.89 -0.86
CA PHE A 97 -26.24 -1.44 -0.66
C PHE A 97 -25.64 -1.96 0.66
N GLY A 98 -26.44 -2.11 1.71
CA GLY A 98 -26.01 -2.75 2.95
C GLY A 98 -25.61 -4.21 2.74
N ILE A 99 -26.46 -5.00 2.06
CA ILE A 99 -26.17 -6.41 1.73
C ILE A 99 -24.92 -6.53 0.87
N MET A 100 -24.81 -5.74 -0.21
CA MET A 100 -23.63 -5.76 -1.08
C MET A 100 -22.34 -5.41 -0.31
N THR A 101 -22.40 -4.47 0.63
CA THR A 101 -21.27 -4.11 1.48
C THR A 101 -20.87 -5.25 2.41
N MET A 102 -21.83 -5.95 3.01
CA MET A 102 -21.55 -7.13 3.83
C MET A 102 -20.93 -8.28 3.00
N ILE A 103 -21.35 -8.47 1.75
CA ILE A 103 -20.80 -9.50 0.86
C ILE A 103 -19.30 -9.27 0.59
N ILE A 104 -18.82 -8.02 0.52
CA ILE A 104 -17.39 -7.73 0.33
C ILE A 104 -16.51 -8.25 1.48
N ALA A 105 -17.07 -8.43 2.68
CA ALA A 105 -16.32 -9.02 3.78
C ALA A 105 -15.87 -10.46 3.50
N ILE A 106 -16.60 -11.21 2.65
CA ILE A 106 -16.31 -12.62 2.35
C ILE A 106 -14.97 -12.76 1.58
N PRO A 107 -14.75 -12.12 0.41
CA PRO A 107 -13.45 -12.15 -0.26
C PRO A 107 -12.30 -11.74 0.64
N THR A 108 -12.50 -10.70 1.44
CA THR A 108 -11.47 -10.19 2.37
C THR A 108 -11.14 -11.21 3.45
N GLY A 109 -12.16 -11.86 4.04
CA GLY A 109 -11.98 -12.94 5.01
C GLY A 109 -11.22 -14.12 4.44
N VAL A 110 -11.55 -14.55 3.21
CA VAL A 110 -10.81 -15.61 2.49
C VAL A 110 -9.32 -15.28 2.42
N LYS A 111 -8.95 -14.01 2.15
CA LYS A 111 -7.54 -13.60 2.13
C LYS A 111 -6.88 -13.72 3.49
N VAL A 112 -7.55 -13.31 4.57
CA VAL A 112 -7.04 -13.44 5.94
C VAL A 112 -6.76 -14.90 6.30
N PHE A 113 -7.71 -15.80 6.02
CA PHE A 113 -7.51 -17.23 6.26
C PHE A 113 -6.40 -17.82 5.41
N ASN A 114 -6.29 -17.45 4.14
CA ASN A 114 -5.21 -17.93 3.29
C ASN A 114 -3.82 -17.49 3.81
N TRP A 115 -3.67 -16.29 4.37
CA TRP A 115 -2.41 -15.89 5.01
C TRP A 115 -2.13 -16.70 6.29
N LEU A 116 -3.13 -16.95 7.14
CA LEU A 116 -2.99 -17.81 8.31
C LEU A 116 -2.58 -19.24 7.91
N PHE A 117 -3.20 -19.81 6.87
CA PHE A 117 -2.82 -21.12 6.36
C PHE A 117 -1.47 -21.13 5.64
N THR A 118 -0.99 -19.98 5.15
CA THR A 118 0.39 -19.85 4.65
C THR A 118 1.40 -19.93 5.79
N MET A 119 1.08 -19.32 6.94
CA MET A 119 1.89 -19.43 8.17
C MET A 119 1.84 -20.83 8.79
N TYR A 120 0.68 -21.50 8.75
CA TYR A 120 0.48 -22.83 9.31
C TYR A 120 1.47 -23.85 8.73
N ARG A 121 2.15 -24.62 9.60
CA ARG A 121 3.24 -25.56 9.23
C ARG A 121 4.40 -24.92 8.44
N GLY A 122 4.52 -23.59 8.43
CA GLY A 122 5.71 -22.88 7.96
C GLY A 122 6.77 -22.74 9.06
N ARG A 123 7.95 -22.23 8.69
CA ARG A 123 9.00 -21.84 9.66
C ARG A 123 9.08 -20.32 9.68
N ILE A 124 8.43 -19.71 10.67
CA ILE A 124 8.26 -18.25 10.72
C ILE A 124 9.45 -17.60 11.43
N GLU A 125 10.13 -16.70 10.72
CA GLU A 125 11.15 -15.84 11.29
C GLU A 125 10.50 -14.51 11.76
N PHE A 126 10.56 -14.20 13.05
CA PHE A 126 9.98 -12.97 13.61
C PHE A 126 10.86 -11.74 13.35
N THR A 127 10.93 -11.34 12.08
CA THR A 127 11.54 -10.10 11.59
C THR A 127 10.56 -8.94 11.63
N THR A 128 11.05 -7.71 11.49
CA THR A 128 10.21 -6.50 11.49
C THR A 128 9.05 -6.56 10.46
N PRO A 129 9.24 -6.96 9.18
CA PRO A 129 8.14 -7.10 8.22
C PRO A 129 7.04 -8.09 8.66
N VAL A 130 7.42 -9.18 9.32
CA VAL A 130 6.47 -10.19 9.81
C VAL A 130 5.65 -9.66 10.98
N LEU A 131 6.26 -8.90 11.88
CA LEU A 131 5.53 -8.26 12.99
C LEU A 131 4.46 -7.30 12.47
N TRP A 132 4.79 -6.45 11.50
CA TRP A 132 3.81 -5.59 10.83
C TRP A 132 2.67 -6.39 10.19
N THR A 133 3.00 -7.55 9.58
CA THR A 133 2.01 -8.42 8.93
C THR A 133 1.08 -9.10 9.95
N ILE A 134 1.60 -9.57 11.09
CA ILE A 134 0.78 -10.16 12.16
C ILE A 134 -0.07 -9.07 12.83
N GLY A 135 0.53 -7.90 13.11
CA GLY A 135 -0.19 -6.76 13.67
C GLY A 135 -1.33 -6.30 12.76
N PHE A 136 -1.09 -6.29 11.44
CA PHE A 136 -2.13 -6.11 10.43
C PHE A 136 -3.26 -7.11 10.58
N MET A 137 -2.99 -8.42 10.58
CA MET A 137 -4.06 -9.44 10.62
C MET A 137 -4.98 -9.24 11.83
N VAL A 138 -4.43 -8.93 13.00
CA VAL A 138 -5.21 -8.69 14.21
C VAL A 138 -5.99 -7.37 14.13
N THR A 139 -5.30 -6.28 13.83
CA THR A 139 -5.86 -4.93 13.81
C THR A 139 -6.95 -4.80 12.74
N PHE A 140 -6.64 -5.25 11.52
CA PHE A 140 -7.54 -5.22 10.39
C PHE A 140 -8.77 -6.12 10.56
N THR A 141 -8.65 -7.29 11.22
CA THR A 141 -9.82 -8.13 11.49
C THR A 141 -10.80 -7.41 12.43
N LEU A 142 -10.30 -6.78 13.49
CA LEU A 142 -11.16 -5.97 14.39
C LEU A 142 -11.77 -4.77 13.67
N GLY A 143 -11.00 -4.08 12.81
CA GLY A 143 -11.51 -3.00 11.98
C GLY A 143 -12.57 -3.46 10.98
N GLY A 144 -12.36 -4.62 10.35
CA GLY A 144 -13.31 -5.23 9.43
C GLY A 144 -14.63 -5.58 10.10
N MET A 145 -14.58 -6.13 11.33
CA MET A 145 -15.78 -6.43 12.12
C MET A 145 -16.61 -5.17 12.40
N THR A 146 -15.96 -4.06 12.78
CA THR A 146 -16.68 -2.79 13.01
C THR A 146 -17.24 -2.21 11.71
N GLY A 147 -16.58 -2.43 10.58
CA GLY A 147 -17.09 -2.04 9.25
C GLY A 147 -18.31 -2.82 8.81
N VAL A 148 -18.33 -4.13 9.05
CA VAL A 148 -19.52 -4.97 8.78
C VAL A 148 -20.71 -4.52 9.63
N MET A 149 -20.47 -4.11 10.88
CA MET A 149 -21.54 -3.53 11.71
C MET A 149 -22.07 -2.21 11.13
N MET A 150 -21.20 -1.34 10.62
CA MET A 150 -21.58 -0.08 9.95
C MET A 150 -22.26 -0.30 8.59
N ALA A 151 -22.08 -1.45 7.97
CA ALA A 151 -22.78 -1.81 6.73
C ALA A 151 -24.28 -2.07 6.95
N ILE A 152 -24.72 -2.22 8.20
CA ILE A 152 -26.13 -2.41 8.58
C ILE A 152 -26.77 -1.02 8.70
N PRO A 153 -27.71 -0.62 7.81
CA PRO A 153 -28.23 0.74 7.81
C PRO A 153 -28.86 1.18 9.14
N GLY A 154 -29.54 0.27 9.84
CA GLY A 154 -30.13 0.56 11.15
C GLY A 154 -29.09 0.89 12.24
N ALA A 155 -27.89 0.29 12.17
CA ALA A 155 -26.79 0.62 13.06
C ALA A 155 -26.08 1.91 12.59
N ASP A 156 -25.91 2.09 11.28
CA ASP A 156 -25.33 3.32 10.73
C ASP A 156 -26.15 4.54 11.13
N PHE A 157 -27.49 4.48 11.15
CA PHE A 157 -28.31 5.63 11.55
C PHE A 157 -27.95 6.25 12.91
N VAL A 158 -27.43 5.46 13.85
CA VAL A 158 -26.99 5.95 15.17
C VAL A 158 -25.49 6.18 15.26
N LEU A 159 -24.68 5.52 14.44
CA LEU A 159 -23.22 5.64 14.46
C LEU A 159 -22.65 6.58 13.40
N HIS A 160 -23.47 6.97 12.42
CA HIS A 160 -23.09 7.82 11.31
C HIS A 160 -22.51 9.14 11.81
N ASN A 161 -21.33 9.50 11.32
CA ASN A 161 -20.58 10.70 11.73
C ASN A 161 -20.22 10.79 13.23
N SER A 162 -20.38 9.71 14.01
CA SER A 162 -19.83 9.63 15.37
C SER A 162 -18.33 9.33 15.34
N LEU A 163 -17.67 9.37 16.51
CA LEU A 163 -16.28 8.91 16.64
C LEU A 163 -16.11 7.41 16.35
N PHE A 164 -17.20 6.62 16.36
CA PHE A 164 -17.16 5.20 15.97
C PHE A 164 -16.72 5.05 14.50
N LEU A 165 -17.25 5.89 13.61
CA LEU A 165 -16.87 5.91 12.19
C LEU A 165 -15.38 6.24 12.02
N ILE A 166 -14.89 7.22 12.79
CA ILE A 166 -13.46 7.60 12.76
C ILE A 166 -12.61 6.44 13.24
N ALA A 167 -12.98 5.82 14.37
CA ALA A 167 -12.26 4.68 14.93
C ALA A 167 -12.19 3.51 13.95
N HIS A 168 -13.33 3.17 13.32
CA HIS A 168 -13.41 2.12 12.30
C HIS A 168 -12.45 2.39 11.13
N PHE A 169 -12.56 3.56 10.50
CA PHE A 169 -11.77 3.88 9.31
C PHE A 169 -10.27 3.94 9.62
N HIS A 170 -9.88 4.51 10.77
CA HIS A 170 -8.46 4.52 11.18
C HIS A 170 -7.95 3.12 11.47
N ASN A 171 -8.78 2.22 11.97
CA ASN A 171 -8.41 0.82 12.20
C ASN A 171 -8.05 0.10 10.90
N VAL A 172 -8.87 0.25 9.87
CA VAL A 172 -8.60 -0.39 8.57
C VAL A 172 -7.51 0.31 7.76
N ILE A 173 -7.38 1.64 7.84
CA ILE A 173 -6.33 2.38 7.11
C ILE A 173 -4.97 2.25 7.79
N ILE A 174 -4.86 2.49 9.10
CA ILE A 174 -3.58 2.39 9.79
C ILE A 174 -3.15 0.92 9.84
N GLY A 175 -4.04 0.05 10.34
CA GLY A 175 -3.75 -1.38 10.48
C GLY A 175 -3.61 -2.11 9.15
N GLY A 176 -4.40 -1.75 8.14
CA GLY A 176 -4.36 -2.37 6.81
C GLY A 176 -3.32 -1.74 5.88
N VAL A 177 -3.46 -0.45 5.61
CA VAL A 177 -2.71 0.25 4.57
C VAL A 177 -1.32 0.65 5.08
N LEU A 178 -1.25 1.44 6.15
CA LEU A 178 0.03 1.97 6.64
C LEU A 178 0.97 0.84 7.09
N PHE A 179 0.48 -0.12 7.87
CA PHE A 179 1.31 -1.25 8.32
C PHE A 179 1.80 -2.09 7.14
N GLY A 180 1.00 -2.23 6.07
CA GLY A 180 1.42 -2.92 4.85
C GLY A 180 2.56 -2.20 4.13
N TYR A 181 2.47 -0.88 4.01
CA TYR A 181 3.57 -0.10 3.43
C TYR A 181 4.80 -0.06 4.33
N LEU A 182 4.67 -0.08 5.65
CA LEU A 182 5.82 -0.21 6.57
C LEU A 182 6.45 -1.61 6.51
N ALA A 183 5.65 -2.67 6.33
CA ALA A 183 6.14 -4.01 6.07
C ALA A 183 6.94 -4.06 4.76
N GLY A 184 6.38 -3.52 3.67
CA GLY A 184 7.02 -3.44 2.37
C GLY A 184 8.28 -2.57 2.38
N PHE A 185 8.23 -1.44 3.08
CA PHE A 185 9.38 -0.56 3.30
C PHE A 185 10.54 -1.34 3.92
N ASN A 186 10.31 -2.08 5.00
CA ASN A 186 11.37 -2.88 5.64
C ASN A 186 11.80 -4.08 4.79
N TYR A 187 10.88 -4.68 4.03
CA TYR A 187 11.13 -5.85 3.21
C TYR A 187 11.99 -5.53 1.98
N TRP A 188 11.64 -4.52 1.18
CA TRP A 188 12.37 -4.16 -0.04
C TRP A 188 13.44 -3.07 0.16
N PHE A 189 13.65 -2.54 1.38
CA PHE A 189 14.73 -1.58 1.66
C PHE A 189 16.11 -2.05 1.14
N PRO A 190 16.54 -3.32 1.38
CA PRO A 190 17.82 -3.79 0.89
C PRO A 190 17.89 -3.81 -0.63
N LYS A 191 16.77 -4.12 -1.31
CA LYS A 191 16.72 -4.15 -2.77
C LYS A 191 16.94 -2.77 -3.38
N ALA A 192 16.42 -1.72 -2.76
CA ALA A 192 16.58 -0.35 -3.24
C ALA A 192 17.96 0.25 -2.92
N PHE A 193 18.54 -0.05 -1.74
CA PHE A 193 19.72 0.66 -1.25
C PHE A 193 20.95 -0.21 -0.98
N GLY A 194 20.85 -1.54 -1.08
CA GLY A 194 21.95 -2.48 -0.86
C GLY A 194 22.27 -2.78 0.61
N PHE A 195 21.42 -2.37 1.56
CA PHE A 195 21.60 -2.70 2.98
C PHE A 195 20.27 -2.86 3.72
N LYS A 196 20.26 -3.67 4.78
CA LYS A 196 19.12 -3.93 5.67
C LYS A 196 18.95 -2.82 6.70
N LEU A 197 17.72 -2.65 7.17
CA LEU A 197 17.42 -1.74 8.27
C LEU A 197 17.75 -2.37 9.63
N ASN A 198 17.94 -1.53 10.64
CA ASN A 198 18.17 -1.97 12.01
C ASN A 198 16.91 -2.64 12.58
N GLU A 199 17.01 -3.93 12.89
CA GLU A 199 15.88 -4.73 13.39
C GLU A 199 15.42 -4.32 14.80
N LYS A 200 16.32 -3.91 15.70
CA LYS A 200 15.91 -3.54 17.07
C LYS A 200 15.01 -2.31 17.07
N LEU A 201 15.39 -1.29 16.32
CA LEU A 201 14.62 -0.06 16.19
C LEU A 201 13.34 -0.29 15.37
N GLY A 202 13.36 -1.15 14.35
CA GLY A 202 12.16 -1.54 13.61
C GLY A 202 11.12 -2.25 14.50
N LYS A 203 11.56 -3.17 15.36
CA LYS A 203 10.70 -3.83 16.35
C LYS A 203 10.16 -2.85 17.40
N ALA A 204 10.99 -1.91 17.87
CA ALA A 204 10.54 -0.86 18.79
C ALA A 204 9.47 0.03 18.14
N ALA A 205 9.71 0.48 16.90
CA ALA A 205 8.75 1.26 16.13
C ALA A 205 7.42 0.51 16.00
N PHE A 206 7.46 -0.79 15.63
CA PHE A 206 6.28 -1.63 15.56
C PHE A 206 5.48 -1.66 16.86
N TRP A 207 6.11 -1.93 18.01
CA TRP A 207 5.39 -2.04 19.28
C TRP A 207 4.78 -0.71 19.73
N PHE A 208 5.50 0.41 19.56
CA PHE A 208 4.95 1.74 19.86
C PHE A 208 3.78 2.09 18.94
N TRP A 209 3.86 1.76 17.66
CA TRP A 209 2.74 1.91 16.72
C TRP A 209 1.56 1.04 17.10
N GLN A 210 1.78 -0.25 17.36
CA GLN A 210 0.72 -1.21 17.62
C GLN A 210 -0.03 -0.90 18.92
N VAL A 211 0.72 -0.68 20.02
CA VAL A 211 0.13 -0.35 21.32
C VAL A 211 -0.46 1.06 21.29
N GLY A 212 0.27 2.03 20.74
CA GLY A 212 -0.20 3.41 20.60
C GLY A 212 -1.48 3.51 19.80
N PHE A 213 -1.60 2.74 18.71
CA PHE A 213 -2.82 2.64 17.92
C PHE A 213 -4.03 2.19 18.75
N TYR A 214 -3.91 1.09 19.50
CA TYR A 214 -5.04 0.61 20.32
C TYR A 214 -5.40 1.61 21.43
N VAL A 215 -4.40 2.17 22.11
CA VAL A 215 -4.63 3.17 23.17
C VAL A 215 -5.23 4.46 22.60
N ALA A 216 -4.89 4.84 21.36
CA ALA A 216 -5.43 6.02 20.71
C ALA A 216 -6.88 5.82 20.22
N PHE A 217 -7.16 4.71 19.52
CA PHE A 217 -8.39 4.55 18.74
C PHE A 217 -9.46 3.69 19.41
N VAL A 218 -9.12 2.79 20.34
CA VAL A 218 -10.14 2.04 21.10
C VAL A 218 -11.05 2.95 21.94
N PRO A 219 -10.53 3.97 22.65
CA PRO A 219 -11.38 4.96 23.33
C PRO A 219 -12.39 5.63 22.40
N LEU A 220 -12.06 5.81 21.13
CA LEU A 220 -12.94 6.48 20.17
C LEU A 220 -14.15 5.62 19.78
N TYR A 221 -14.05 4.28 19.82
CA TYR A 221 -15.23 3.43 19.69
C TYR A 221 -16.20 3.65 20.85
N VAL A 222 -15.68 3.73 22.08
CA VAL A 222 -16.50 3.99 23.28
C VAL A 222 -17.13 5.37 23.20
N LEU A 223 -16.36 6.40 22.87
CA LEU A 223 -16.87 7.76 22.69
C LEU A 223 -17.93 7.85 21.58
N GLY A 224 -17.78 7.09 20.50
CA GLY A 224 -18.78 6.97 19.44
C GLY A 224 -20.10 6.42 19.95
N PHE A 225 -20.06 5.36 20.77
CA PHE A 225 -21.26 4.84 21.45
C PHE A 225 -21.85 5.80 22.49
N MET A 226 -21.01 6.63 23.12
CA MET A 226 -21.44 7.69 24.04
C MET A 226 -21.99 8.94 23.32
N GLY A 227 -22.11 8.92 21.99
CA GLY A 227 -22.72 9.99 21.20
C GLY A 227 -21.77 11.13 20.83
N MET A 228 -20.45 11.01 21.05
CA MET A 228 -19.51 12.04 20.62
C MET A 228 -19.41 12.05 19.10
N THR A 229 -19.71 13.19 18.49
CA THR A 229 -19.68 13.38 17.03
C THR A 229 -18.32 13.88 16.54
N ARG A 230 -18.04 13.65 15.25
CA ARG A 230 -16.80 14.10 14.62
C ARG A 230 -16.75 15.62 14.47
N ARG A 231 -15.52 16.16 14.41
CA ARG A 231 -15.22 17.57 14.07
C ARG A 231 -15.73 18.61 15.08
N LEU A 232 -15.94 18.21 16.33
CA LEU A 232 -16.12 19.14 17.43
C LEU A 232 -14.77 19.73 17.84
N ASN A 233 -14.70 21.06 18.00
CA ASN A 233 -13.54 21.75 18.56
C ASN A 233 -13.69 22.06 20.06
N HIS A 234 -14.92 21.98 20.56
CA HIS A 234 -15.29 22.21 21.95
C HIS A 234 -16.37 21.20 22.35
N TYR A 235 -16.38 20.80 23.62
CA TYR A 235 -17.36 19.86 24.17
C TYR A 235 -17.60 20.15 25.65
N ASP A 236 -18.86 20.05 26.07
CA ASP A 236 -19.28 20.33 27.45
C ASP A 236 -19.49 19.07 28.29
N ASN A 237 -19.43 17.88 27.69
CA ASN A 237 -19.68 16.62 28.39
C ASN A 237 -18.42 16.14 29.14
N PRO A 238 -18.38 16.19 30.49
CA PRO A 238 -17.18 15.82 31.25
C PRO A 238 -16.87 14.32 31.16
N ALA A 239 -17.87 13.46 30.88
CA ALA A 239 -17.67 12.02 30.77
C ALA A 239 -16.82 11.61 29.56
N TRP A 240 -16.71 12.47 28.54
CA TRP A 240 -15.84 12.23 27.38
C TRP A 240 -14.36 12.54 27.66
N HIS A 241 -14.08 13.43 28.61
CA HIS A 241 -12.74 13.94 28.84
C HIS A 241 -11.70 12.85 29.19
N PRO A 242 -11.98 11.88 30.09
CA PRO A 242 -11.02 10.82 30.41
C PRO A 242 -10.62 9.98 29.18
N TRP A 243 -11.58 9.63 28.33
CA TRP A 243 -11.32 8.84 27.11
C TRP A 243 -10.46 9.60 26.10
N LEU A 244 -10.66 10.92 25.99
CA LEU A 244 -9.86 11.78 25.13
C LEU A 244 -8.42 11.92 25.64
N LEU A 245 -8.21 11.97 26.97
CA LEU A 245 -6.86 11.95 27.55
C LEU A 245 -6.12 10.65 27.27
N VAL A 246 -6.82 9.50 27.38
CA VAL A 246 -6.25 8.20 27.00
C VAL A 246 -5.90 8.17 25.51
N ALA A 247 -6.81 8.67 24.66
CA ALA A 247 -6.57 8.75 23.23
C ALA A 247 -5.34 9.62 22.89
N ALA A 248 -5.20 10.76 23.57
CA ALA A 248 -4.05 11.66 23.42
C ALA A 248 -2.74 10.98 23.87
N PHE A 249 -2.75 10.21 24.96
CA PHE A 249 -1.59 9.43 25.37
C PHE A 249 -1.21 8.37 24.32
N GLY A 250 -2.19 7.69 23.71
CA GLY A 250 -1.95 6.79 22.59
C GLY A 250 -1.29 7.50 21.40
N ALA A 251 -1.68 8.73 21.09
CA ALA A 251 -1.05 9.53 20.05
C ALA A 251 0.43 9.86 20.36
N VAL A 252 0.77 10.11 21.63
CA VAL A 252 2.18 10.27 22.06
C VAL A 252 2.99 9.00 21.83
N LEU A 253 2.42 7.82 22.12
CA LEU A 253 3.08 6.53 21.83
C LEU A 253 3.32 6.35 20.32
N ILE A 254 2.36 6.72 19.48
CA ILE A 254 2.54 6.71 18.02
C ILE A 254 3.66 7.66 17.60
N ALA A 255 3.74 8.86 18.18
CA ALA A 255 4.81 9.81 17.90
C ALA A 255 6.20 9.24 18.25
N ILE A 256 6.31 8.50 19.36
CA ILE A 256 7.53 7.76 19.72
C ILE A 256 7.82 6.67 18.67
N GLY A 257 6.80 5.94 18.21
CA GLY A 257 6.94 4.96 17.13
C GLY A 257 7.48 5.56 15.83
N ILE A 258 6.99 6.75 15.44
CA ILE A 258 7.52 7.51 14.29
C ILE A 258 8.97 7.91 14.53
N ALA A 259 9.31 8.42 15.72
CA ALA A 259 10.68 8.78 16.06
C ALA A 259 11.62 7.56 16.00
N CYS A 260 11.19 6.39 16.47
CA CYS A 260 11.93 5.13 16.33
C CYS A 260 12.15 4.76 14.86
N GLN A 261 11.17 4.96 13.98
CA GLN A 261 11.28 4.69 12.55
C GLN A 261 12.28 5.63 11.86
N LEU A 262 12.26 6.92 12.21
CA LEU A 262 13.25 7.89 11.71
C LEU A 262 14.67 7.57 12.22
N LEU A 263 14.80 7.22 13.50
CA LEU A 263 16.07 6.80 14.08
C LEU A 263 16.58 5.50 13.45
N GLN A 264 15.67 4.56 13.14
CA GLN A 264 16.00 3.34 12.40
C GLN A 264 16.67 3.69 11.08
N LEU A 265 16.12 4.62 10.32
CA LEU A 265 16.68 5.06 9.04
C LEU A 265 18.06 5.69 9.23
N VAL A 266 18.20 6.65 10.16
CA VAL A 266 19.48 7.35 10.43
C VAL A 266 20.57 6.37 10.84
N VAL A 267 20.29 5.47 11.78
CA VAL A 267 21.26 4.48 12.27
C VAL A 267 21.62 3.48 11.17
N SER A 268 20.65 3.05 10.37
CA SER A 268 20.90 2.10 9.27
C SER A 268 21.75 2.73 8.16
N ILE A 269 21.50 4.00 7.81
CA ILE A 269 22.32 4.74 6.85
C ILE A 269 23.75 4.93 7.37
N ARG A 270 23.90 5.31 8.64
CA ARG A 270 25.22 5.47 9.28
C ARG A 270 26.01 4.16 9.27
N ASN A 271 25.34 3.05 9.54
CA ASN A 271 25.95 1.73 9.66
C ASN A 271 25.95 0.92 8.36
N ARG A 272 25.56 1.52 7.23
CA ARG A 272 25.35 0.82 5.95
C ARG A 272 26.55 0.02 5.45
N ASN A 273 27.77 0.42 5.80
CA ASN A 273 28.99 -0.24 5.36
C ASN A 273 29.38 -1.45 6.21
N LEU A 274 28.74 -1.66 7.36
CA LEU A 274 29.03 -2.79 8.23
C LEU A 274 28.53 -4.10 7.60
N PRO A 275 29.28 -5.21 7.73
CA PRO A 275 28.92 -6.51 7.15
C PRO A 275 27.53 -7.02 7.55
N ALA A 276 27.06 -6.69 8.75
CA ALA A 276 25.74 -7.10 9.24
C ALA A 276 24.57 -6.45 8.48
N TYR A 277 24.80 -5.27 7.90
CA TYR A 277 23.77 -4.48 7.22
C TYR A 277 23.81 -4.69 5.71
N ARG A 278 25.00 -4.82 5.10
CA ARG A 278 25.12 -4.94 3.64
C ARG A 278 24.44 -6.21 3.13
N ASP A 279 23.69 -6.04 2.04
CA ASP A 279 23.27 -7.15 1.21
C ASP A 279 24.35 -7.39 0.14
N THR A 280 25.03 -8.53 0.24
CA THR A 280 26.06 -8.94 -0.72
C THR A 280 25.60 -10.08 -1.62
N THR A 281 24.34 -10.53 -1.53
CA THR A 281 23.86 -11.66 -2.33
C THR A 281 22.77 -11.25 -3.31
N GLY A 282 22.07 -10.14 -3.06
CA GLY A 282 20.86 -9.77 -3.78
C GLY A 282 19.59 -10.42 -3.21
N ASP A 283 19.76 -11.40 -2.32
CA ASP A 283 18.71 -12.15 -1.63
C ASP A 283 19.01 -12.21 -0.12
N PRO A 284 18.65 -11.16 0.65
CA PRO A 284 18.92 -11.09 2.08
C PRO A 284 17.93 -11.90 2.93
N TRP A 285 16.80 -12.32 2.35
CA TRP A 285 15.68 -12.95 3.05
C TRP A 285 15.43 -14.40 2.64
N GLY A 286 16.10 -14.90 1.61
CA GLY A 286 15.74 -16.18 0.99
C GLY A 286 14.43 -16.09 0.21
N GLY A 287 14.22 -14.99 -0.51
CA GLY A 287 13.02 -14.66 -1.29
C GLY A 287 12.67 -15.70 -2.35
N ARG A 288 11.42 -15.65 -2.83
CA ARG A 288 10.85 -16.68 -3.73
C ARG A 288 10.66 -16.18 -5.17
N THR A 289 10.59 -14.87 -5.33
CA THR A 289 10.23 -14.12 -6.53
C THR A 289 11.44 -13.49 -7.20
N LEU A 290 11.27 -13.02 -8.45
CA LEU A 290 12.36 -12.63 -9.35
C LEU A 290 13.16 -11.42 -8.90
N GLU A 291 12.59 -10.50 -8.11
CA GLU A 291 13.32 -9.33 -7.63
C GLU A 291 14.52 -9.71 -6.77
N TRP A 292 14.50 -10.89 -6.13
CA TRP A 292 15.60 -11.41 -5.32
C TRP A 292 16.67 -12.13 -6.15
N ALA A 293 16.45 -12.32 -7.44
CA ALA A 293 17.44 -12.87 -8.36
C ALA A 293 18.44 -11.81 -8.86
N THR A 294 18.12 -10.51 -8.72
CA THR A 294 19.00 -9.41 -9.12
C THR A 294 19.93 -8.97 -8.00
N SER A 295 20.97 -8.20 -8.33
CA SER A 295 21.76 -7.49 -7.32
C SER A 295 20.93 -6.51 -6.47
N SER A 296 21.54 -6.04 -5.38
CA SER A 296 20.97 -5.04 -4.47
C SER A 296 21.98 -3.88 -4.30
N PRO A 297 21.76 -2.69 -4.91
CA PRO A 297 20.67 -2.37 -5.83
C PRO A 297 20.79 -3.10 -7.18
N PRO A 298 19.68 -3.24 -7.94
CA PRO A 298 19.70 -3.80 -9.28
C PRO A 298 20.47 -2.89 -10.25
N ALA A 299 21.01 -3.49 -11.32
CA ALA A 299 21.56 -2.73 -12.44
C ALA A 299 20.45 -2.00 -13.20
N ASP A 300 20.80 -0.96 -13.98
CA ASP A 300 19.85 -0.10 -14.69
C ASP A 300 18.84 -0.86 -15.57
N TYR A 301 19.27 -2.01 -16.12
CA TYR A 301 18.48 -2.88 -17.01
C TYR A 301 17.71 -3.99 -16.27
N ASN A 302 17.81 -4.08 -14.94
CA ASN A 302 17.30 -5.17 -14.09
C ASN A 302 17.88 -6.56 -14.42
N PHE A 303 17.49 -7.16 -15.55
CA PHE A 303 17.93 -8.48 -16.00
C PHE A 303 18.70 -8.39 -17.32
N ALA A 304 19.92 -8.91 -17.35
CA ALA A 304 20.73 -8.94 -18.57
C ALA A 304 20.14 -9.86 -19.66
N VAL A 305 19.45 -10.93 -19.24
CA VAL A 305 18.70 -11.85 -20.10
C VAL A 305 17.35 -12.07 -19.44
N ILE A 306 16.27 -11.94 -20.22
CA ILE A 306 14.91 -12.10 -19.70
C ILE A 306 14.73 -13.54 -19.16
N PRO A 307 14.36 -13.71 -17.88
CA PRO A 307 14.21 -15.03 -17.28
C PRO A 307 13.00 -15.76 -17.87
N GLN A 308 13.15 -17.06 -18.10
CA GLN A 308 12.03 -17.93 -18.50
C GLN A 308 11.30 -18.44 -17.27
N VAL A 309 10.08 -17.93 -17.05
CA VAL A 309 9.23 -18.33 -15.92
C VAL A 309 8.49 -19.63 -16.24
N ARG A 310 8.66 -20.66 -15.40
CA ARG A 310 7.99 -21.96 -15.53
C ARG A 310 7.00 -22.27 -14.41
N THR A 311 7.20 -21.67 -13.25
CA THR A 311 6.41 -21.88 -12.03
C THR A 311 6.05 -20.54 -11.41
N LEU A 312 5.07 -20.53 -10.48
CA LEU A 312 4.63 -19.30 -9.79
C LEU A 312 5.78 -18.66 -9.00
N ASP A 313 6.52 -19.45 -8.22
CA ASP A 313 7.70 -18.99 -7.47
C ASP A 313 8.97 -19.19 -8.30
N ALA A 314 9.14 -18.36 -9.34
CA ALA A 314 10.19 -18.55 -10.35
C ALA A 314 11.61 -18.62 -9.75
N TYR A 315 11.95 -17.75 -8.80
CA TYR A 315 13.30 -17.73 -8.23
C TYR A 315 13.54 -18.88 -7.25
N ALA A 316 12.53 -19.32 -6.52
CA ALA A 316 12.63 -20.52 -5.69
C ALA A 316 12.92 -21.78 -6.53
N ASP A 317 12.24 -21.92 -7.68
CA ASP A 317 12.48 -22.99 -8.65
C ASP A 317 13.86 -22.88 -9.31
N MET A 318 14.30 -21.67 -9.70
CA MET A 318 15.67 -21.44 -10.20
C MET A 318 16.74 -21.83 -9.17
N LYS A 319 16.54 -21.51 -7.89
CA LYS A 319 17.45 -21.91 -6.80
C LYS A 319 17.51 -23.43 -6.61
N ALA A 320 16.38 -24.12 -6.76
CA ALA A 320 16.31 -25.58 -6.63
C ALA A 320 17.01 -26.30 -7.80
N ARG A 321 16.97 -25.73 -9.02
CA ARG A 321 17.66 -26.29 -10.19
C ARG A 321 19.13 -25.91 -10.31
N GLY A 322 19.53 -24.81 -9.68
CA GLY A 322 20.87 -24.22 -9.84
C GLY A 322 21.04 -23.33 -11.08
N ASP A 323 19.95 -23.01 -11.79
CA ASP A 323 19.93 -22.24 -13.04
C ASP A 323 19.87 -20.71 -12.83
N GLY A 324 20.34 -20.20 -11.69
CA GLY A 324 20.16 -18.80 -11.27
C GLY A 324 20.95 -17.76 -12.08
N ARG A 325 21.88 -18.18 -12.94
CA ARG A 325 22.78 -17.27 -13.67
C ARG A 325 22.47 -17.21 -15.15
N PRO A 326 22.42 -16.00 -15.75
CA PRO A 326 22.28 -15.85 -17.20
C PRO A 326 23.52 -16.42 -17.90
N ASN A 327 23.31 -17.16 -18.99
CA ASN A 327 24.39 -17.65 -19.82
C ASN A 327 25.18 -16.46 -20.42
N PRO A 328 26.49 -16.31 -20.16
CA PRO A 328 27.29 -15.20 -20.68
C PRO A 328 27.25 -15.06 -22.21
N ALA A 329 27.06 -16.18 -22.92
CA ALA A 329 26.94 -16.21 -24.38
C ALA A 329 25.62 -15.60 -24.89
N ALA A 330 24.59 -15.54 -24.06
CA ALA A 330 23.28 -15.00 -24.41
C ALA A 330 23.18 -13.46 -24.21
N ILE A 331 24.19 -12.84 -23.58
CA ILE A 331 24.19 -11.39 -23.31
C ILE A 331 24.37 -10.61 -24.62
N ARG A 332 23.44 -9.68 -24.87
CA ARG A 332 23.39 -8.79 -26.04
C ARG A 332 23.36 -7.33 -25.60
N ASP A 333 23.43 -6.43 -26.56
CA ASP A 333 23.23 -5.01 -26.32
C ASP A 333 21.80 -4.77 -25.83
N ILE A 334 21.65 -3.97 -24.77
CA ILE A 334 20.36 -3.69 -24.14
C ILE A 334 19.95 -2.26 -24.47
N HIS A 335 18.78 -2.10 -25.06
CA HIS A 335 18.17 -0.80 -25.30
C HIS A 335 17.55 -0.24 -24.02
N MET A 336 17.82 1.03 -23.72
CA MET A 336 17.34 1.72 -22.52
C MET A 336 16.76 3.09 -22.87
N PRO A 337 15.69 3.52 -22.17
CA PRO A 337 15.14 4.87 -22.36
C PRO A 337 16.10 5.94 -21.83
N SER A 338 16.22 7.06 -22.55
CA SER A 338 16.99 8.23 -22.11
C SER A 338 16.21 9.05 -21.08
N ASN A 339 16.92 9.68 -20.15
CA ASN A 339 16.32 10.61 -19.20
C ASN A 339 15.74 11.85 -19.89
N THR A 340 14.62 12.36 -19.40
CA THR A 340 13.99 13.60 -19.88
C THR A 340 13.53 14.48 -18.73
N CYS A 341 13.72 15.79 -18.85
CA CYS A 341 13.20 16.77 -17.91
C CYS A 341 11.76 17.23 -18.24
N ALA A 342 11.18 16.78 -19.35
CA ALA A 342 9.88 17.24 -19.83
C ALA A 342 8.77 17.05 -18.77
N GLY A 343 8.77 15.91 -18.07
CA GLY A 343 7.82 15.64 -16.99
C GLY A 343 7.93 16.64 -15.83
N LEU A 344 9.16 17.00 -15.41
CA LEU A 344 9.39 18.00 -14.37
C LEU A 344 8.89 19.39 -14.81
N VAL A 345 9.16 19.77 -16.06
CA VAL A 345 8.72 21.06 -16.62
C VAL A 345 7.19 21.14 -16.69
N VAL A 346 6.52 20.07 -17.16
CA VAL A 346 5.06 19.97 -17.14
C VAL A 346 4.52 20.10 -15.71
N ALA A 347 5.14 19.43 -14.73
CA ALA A 347 4.72 19.51 -13.33
C ALA A 347 4.84 20.93 -12.76
N ILE A 348 5.94 21.65 -13.06
CA ILE A 348 6.13 23.05 -12.64
C ILE A 348 5.05 23.94 -13.25
N PHE A 349 4.78 23.83 -14.55
CA PHE A 349 3.73 24.63 -15.19
C PHE A 349 2.33 24.25 -14.69
N SER A 350 2.11 22.98 -14.34
CA SER A 350 0.85 22.52 -13.73
C SER A 350 0.65 23.10 -12.32
N LEU A 351 1.73 23.22 -11.54
CA LEU A 351 1.72 23.91 -10.26
C LEU A 351 1.40 25.40 -10.43
N VAL A 352 2.05 26.07 -11.39
CA VAL A 352 1.77 27.48 -11.71
C VAL A 352 0.32 27.66 -12.13
N LEU A 353 -0.21 26.81 -13.01
CA LEU A 353 -1.60 26.82 -13.44
C LEU A 353 -2.56 26.63 -12.25
N GLY A 354 -2.33 25.62 -11.41
CA GLY A 354 -3.15 25.34 -10.25
C GLY A 354 -3.17 26.50 -9.25
N PHE A 355 -2.01 27.05 -8.92
CA PHE A 355 -1.90 28.23 -8.05
C PHE A 355 -2.59 29.44 -8.67
N ALA A 356 -2.34 29.72 -9.95
CA ALA A 356 -2.93 30.85 -10.66
C ALA A 356 -4.46 30.79 -10.68
N LEU A 357 -5.04 29.60 -10.94
CA LEU A 357 -6.48 29.40 -10.91
C LEU A 357 -7.02 29.72 -9.52
N VAL A 358 -6.49 29.11 -8.46
CA VAL A 358 -6.95 29.32 -7.08
C VAL A 358 -6.95 30.80 -6.68
N TRP A 359 -5.96 31.57 -7.12
CA TRP A 359 -5.82 33.00 -6.82
C TRP A 359 -6.41 33.93 -7.89
N HIS A 360 -7.12 33.40 -8.88
CA HIS A 360 -7.72 34.16 -10.00
C HIS A 360 -6.72 35.02 -10.81
N ILE A 361 -5.46 34.58 -10.94
CA ILE A 361 -4.40 35.27 -11.69
C ILE A 361 -4.38 34.77 -13.14
N TRP A 362 -5.26 35.32 -13.98
CA TRP A 362 -5.55 34.76 -15.32
C TRP A 362 -4.39 34.72 -16.31
N TRP A 363 -3.56 35.77 -16.36
CA TRP A 363 -2.40 35.79 -17.27
C TRP A 363 -1.39 34.68 -16.92
N MET A 364 -1.24 34.37 -15.63
CA MET A 364 -0.36 33.31 -15.15
C MET A 364 -0.97 31.93 -15.38
N ALA A 365 -2.30 31.80 -15.28
CA ALA A 365 -3.00 30.56 -15.63
C ALA A 365 -2.84 30.24 -17.12
N ILE A 366 -3.01 31.24 -17.99
CA ILE A 366 -2.75 31.10 -19.43
C ILE A 366 -1.29 30.72 -19.67
N GLY A 367 -0.34 31.40 -19.02
CA GLY A 367 1.08 31.09 -19.11
C GLY A 367 1.41 29.66 -18.67
N GLY A 368 0.82 29.18 -17.58
CA GLY A 368 0.95 27.79 -17.11
C GLY A 368 0.40 26.78 -18.13
N LEU A 369 -0.81 27.01 -18.65
CA LEU A 369 -1.42 26.13 -19.64
C LEU A 369 -0.60 26.08 -20.94
N VAL A 370 -0.19 27.24 -21.46
CA VAL A 370 0.67 27.34 -22.64
C VAL A 370 2.00 26.64 -22.39
N GLY A 371 2.60 26.79 -21.22
CA GLY A 371 3.83 26.11 -20.83
C GLY A 371 3.69 24.58 -20.86
N ILE A 372 2.58 24.03 -20.34
CA ILE A 372 2.28 22.59 -20.41
C ILE A 372 2.19 22.15 -21.87
N VAL A 373 1.34 22.79 -22.67
CA VAL A 373 1.09 22.41 -24.06
C VAL A 373 2.36 22.53 -24.91
N ALA A 374 3.09 23.64 -24.79
CA ALA A 374 4.34 23.86 -25.50
C ALA A 374 5.38 22.80 -25.15
N THR A 375 5.51 22.44 -23.87
CA THR A 375 6.44 21.38 -23.43
C THR A 375 6.08 20.03 -24.06
N LEU A 376 4.79 19.68 -24.11
CA LEU A 376 4.32 18.44 -24.71
C LEU A 376 4.53 18.41 -26.23
N VAL A 377 4.26 19.52 -26.93
CA VAL A 377 4.48 19.64 -28.38
C VAL A 377 5.97 19.55 -28.71
N ILE A 378 6.83 20.27 -27.97
CA ILE A 378 8.29 20.23 -28.17
C ILE A 378 8.83 18.83 -27.87
N TYR A 379 8.36 18.18 -26.80
CA TYR A 379 8.82 16.84 -26.44
C TYR A 379 8.38 15.78 -27.46
N SER A 380 7.13 15.82 -27.92
CA SER A 380 6.61 14.89 -28.93
C SER A 380 7.23 15.07 -30.32
N SER A 381 7.78 16.25 -30.60
CA SER A 381 8.49 16.54 -31.87
C SER A 381 9.96 16.11 -31.87
N ARG A 382 10.49 15.57 -30.76
CA ARG A 382 11.87 15.10 -30.66
C ARG A 382 11.94 13.59 -30.87
N ASP A 383 12.77 13.18 -31.80
CA ASP A 383 13.17 11.77 -31.92
C ASP A 383 14.14 11.43 -30.79
N ASN A 384 13.80 10.41 -30.01
CA ASN A 384 14.63 9.90 -28.91
C ASN A 384 14.60 8.38 -28.96
N ASP A 385 15.54 7.81 -29.70
CA ASP A 385 15.71 6.36 -29.86
C ASP A 385 16.37 5.71 -28.64
N GLY A 386 16.39 6.37 -27.47
CA GLY A 386 17.05 5.86 -26.27
C GLY A 386 18.56 5.75 -26.44
N TYR A 387 19.16 4.83 -25.68
CA TYR A 387 20.57 4.48 -25.81
C TYR A 387 20.78 2.98 -25.61
N TYR A 388 21.90 2.47 -26.10
CA TYR A 388 22.26 1.06 -25.93
C TYR A 388 23.37 0.91 -24.88
N ILE A 389 23.21 -0.05 -23.98
CA ILE A 389 24.27 -0.54 -23.11
C ILE A 389 24.98 -1.68 -23.85
N PRO A 390 26.27 -1.53 -24.23
CA PRO A 390 26.98 -2.57 -24.96
C PRO A 390 27.10 -3.87 -24.15
N ALA A 391 27.00 -5.02 -24.82
CA ALA A 391 27.10 -6.34 -24.22
C ALA A 391 28.39 -6.53 -23.40
N THR A 392 29.48 -5.88 -23.80
CA THR A 392 30.76 -5.90 -23.08
C THR A 392 30.66 -5.23 -21.71
N LYS A 393 29.88 -4.14 -21.59
CA LYS A 393 29.62 -3.46 -20.33
C LYS A 393 28.67 -4.29 -19.45
N VAL A 394 27.63 -4.86 -20.05
CA VAL A 394 26.69 -5.77 -19.34
C VAL A 394 27.46 -6.95 -18.75
N ARG A 395 28.29 -7.65 -19.54
CA ARG A 395 29.12 -8.77 -19.06
C ARG A 395 30.01 -8.39 -17.87
N LYS A 396 30.70 -7.25 -17.94
CA LYS A 396 31.54 -6.75 -16.84
C LYS A 396 30.76 -6.46 -15.56
N ILE A 397 29.49 -6.02 -15.68
CA ILE A 397 28.62 -5.78 -14.53
C ILE A 397 28.20 -7.12 -13.93
N GLU A 398 27.73 -8.07 -14.75
CA GLU A 398 27.31 -9.40 -14.31
C GLU A 398 28.46 -10.22 -13.68
N GLU A 399 29.69 -10.10 -14.20
CA GLU A 399 30.88 -10.74 -13.62
C GLU A 399 31.24 -10.22 -12.22
N LYS A 400 30.97 -8.93 -11.96
CA LYS A 400 31.21 -8.31 -10.66
C LYS A 400 30.11 -8.64 -9.64
N GLN A 401 28.95 -9.12 -10.10
CA GLN A 401 27.87 -9.47 -9.20
C GLN A 401 28.19 -10.79 -8.50
N PRO A 402 28.13 -10.81 -7.16
CA PRO A 402 28.33 -12.03 -6.40
C PRO A 402 27.33 -13.09 -6.84
N ALA A 403 27.77 -14.35 -6.96
CA ALA A 403 26.89 -15.46 -7.31
C ALA A 403 25.72 -15.50 -6.31
N ALA A 404 24.48 -15.42 -6.80
CA ALA A 404 23.33 -15.88 -6.03
C ALA A 404 23.68 -17.27 -5.51
N ARG A 405 23.52 -17.51 -4.20
CA ARG A 405 23.79 -18.81 -3.58
C ARG A 405 22.92 -19.85 -4.28
N VAL A 406 23.50 -20.60 -5.22
CA VAL A 406 23.02 -21.93 -5.57
C VAL A 406 23.17 -22.74 -4.29
N ALA A 407 22.05 -23.20 -3.73
CA ALA A 407 22.11 -24.05 -2.56
C ALA A 407 22.97 -25.27 -2.92
N THR A 408 24.02 -25.51 -2.14
CA THR A 408 24.68 -26.80 -2.08
C THR A 408 23.59 -27.86 -1.89
N ARG A 409 23.61 -28.86 -2.78
CA ARG A 409 22.79 -30.07 -2.74
C ARG A 409 22.65 -30.52 -1.28
N VAL A 410 21.41 -30.51 -0.76
CA VAL A 410 21.13 -31.23 0.49
C VAL A 410 21.06 -32.68 0.06
N ASP A 411 22.14 -33.41 0.33
CA ASP A 411 22.21 -34.85 0.14
C ASP A 411 21.08 -35.53 0.92
N ASP A 412 20.43 -36.48 0.25
CA ASP A 412 19.66 -37.61 0.76
C ASP A 412 18.83 -37.37 2.04
N VAL A 413 17.61 -36.87 1.86
CA VAL A 413 16.52 -37.22 2.77
C VAL A 413 15.60 -38.15 2.00
N GLU A 414 15.77 -39.44 2.23
CA GLU A 414 14.81 -40.49 1.88
C GLU A 414 13.40 -40.03 2.26
N LEU A 415 12.57 -39.85 1.25
CA LEU A 415 11.12 -39.79 1.41
C LEU A 415 10.67 -41.23 1.72
N GLU A 416 10.65 -41.60 3.00
CA GLU A 416 9.78 -42.69 3.43
C GLU A 416 8.33 -42.24 3.21
N ALA A 417 7.64 -43.03 2.39
CA ALA A 417 6.22 -42.93 2.13
C ALA A 417 5.41 -43.12 3.42
N ASN A 418 4.47 -42.21 3.69
CA ASN A 418 3.10 -42.46 4.15
C ASN A 418 2.28 -41.17 4.19
#